data_AF-A0AB36H3R3-F1
#
_entry.id   AF-A0AB36H3R3-F1
#
_cell.length_a   1.000
_cell.length_b   1.000
_cell.length_c   1.000
_cell.angle_alpha   90.00
_cell.angle_beta   90.00
_cell.angle_gamma   90.00
#
_symmetry.space_group_name_H-M   'P 1'
#
loop_
_entity.id
_entity.type
_entity.pdbx_description
1 polymer ?
#
loop_
_entity_poly.entity_id
_entity_poly.type
_entity_poly.pdbx_seq_one_letter_code
_entity_poly.pdbx_strand_id
1 'polypeptide(L)'
;MMADLLVAITTGGDFSSLCDTTVFKEPDGSMRRMDTTPELREKCVQAMDSFSGQNQGGSGVTEEQARSMFDPATYELKDNGDGTFALTMAGQPLGFNILKIKDGGVRLAVAQ
;
A
#
# COMPACT_ATOMS: atom_id res chain seq x y z
N MET A 1 -11.61 0.23 1.38
CA MET A 1 -10.89 -1.02 1.02
C MET A 1 -9.61 -0.83 0.21
N MET A 2 -9.33 0.32 -0.42
CA MET A 2 -7.96 0.69 -0.81
C MET A 2 -7.84 2.21 -0.85
N ALA A 3 -8.83 2.86 -1.45
CA ALA A 3 -9.07 4.31 -1.31
C ALA A 3 -9.07 4.73 0.17
N ASP A 4 -9.85 4.08 1.04
CA ASP A 4 -9.88 4.43 2.47
C ASP A 4 -8.53 4.26 3.17
N LEU A 5 -7.73 3.28 2.75
CA LEU A 5 -6.38 3.07 3.29
C LEU A 5 -5.48 4.24 2.86
N LEU A 6 -5.48 4.58 1.57
CA LEU A 6 -4.70 5.70 1.02
C LEU A 6 -5.14 7.07 1.57
N VAL A 7 -6.44 7.26 1.78
CA VAL A 7 -7.00 8.43 2.47
C VAL A 7 -6.48 8.50 3.90
N ALA A 8 -6.61 7.42 4.68
CA ALA A 8 -6.17 7.37 6.07
C ALA A 8 -4.66 7.62 6.22
N ILE A 9 -3.85 7.10 5.30
CA ILE A 9 -2.41 7.37 5.25
C ILE A 9 -2.13 8.84 4.96
N THR A 10 -2.84 9.42 3.99
CA THR A 10 -2.61 10.80 3.55
C THR A 10 -3.06 11.83 4.58
N THR A 11 -4.15 11.56 5.30
CA THR A 11 -4.73 12.48 6.30
C THR A 11 -4.20 12.26 7.70
N GLY A 12 -3.94 11.01 8.08
CA GLY A 12 -3.52 10.63 9.43
C GLY A 12 -2.00 10.54 9.61
N GLY A 13 -1.24 10.41 8.52
CA GLY A 13 0.21 10.21 8.58
C GLY A 13 0.63 8.90 9.25
N ASP A 14 -0.31 8.01 9.57
CA ASP A 14 -0.03 6.72 10.20
C ASP A 14 0.15 5.64 9.12
N PHE A 15 1.40 5.51 8.67
CA PHE A 15 1.81 4.50 7.71
C PHE A 15 1.97 3.10 8.35
N SER A 16 1.81 2.95 9.68
CA SER A 16 1.97 1.65 10.34
C SER A 16 0.92 0.64 9.91
N SER A 17 -0.29 1.12 9.56
CA SER A 17 -1.39 0.30 9.04
C SER A 17 -1.07 -0.34 7.67
N LEU A 18 -0.13 0.23 6.91
CA LEU A 18 0.37 -0.41 5.68
C LEU A 18 1.15 -1.68 6.00
N CYS A 19 1.90 -1.71 7.10
CA CYS A 19 2.69 -2.87 7.48
C CYS A 19 1.84 -4.10 7.76
N ASP A 20 0.62 -3.91 8.25
CA ASP A 20 -0.33 -5.01 8.51
C ASP A 20 -0.97 -5.57 7.21
N THR A 21 -0.87 -4.82 6.11
CA THR A 21 -1.45 -5.17 4.80
C THR A 21 -0.40 -5.44 3.72
N THR A 22 0.89 -5.27 4.03
CA THR A 22 2.00 -5.38 3.08
C THR A 22 2.60 -6.79 3.08
N VAL A 23 2.90 -7.26 1.88
CA VAL A 23 3.63 -8.50 1.60
C VAL A 23 4.85 -8.20 0.74
N PHE A 24 5.92 -8.98 0.95
CA PHE A 24 7.11 -8.98 0.12
C PHE A 24 7.20 -10.28 -0.65
N LYS A 25 7.53 -10.17 -1.93
CA LYS A 25 7.87 -11.31 -2.76
C LYS A 25 9.34 -11.66 -2.49
N GLU A 26 9.59 -12.81 -1.89
CA GLU A 26 10.93 -13.32 -1.67
C GLU A 26 11.54 -13.80 -3.00
N PRO A 27 12.88 -13.94 -3.09
CA PRO A 27 13.55 -14.41 -4.32
C PRO A 27 13.10 -15.79 -4.79
N ASP A 28 12.61 -16.63 -3.88
CA ASP A 28 12.07 -17.96 -4.18
C ASP A 28 10.61 -17.92 -4.69
N GLY A 29 10.03 -16.73 -4.84
CA GLY A 29 8.66 -16.50 -5.28
C GLY A 29 7.60 -16.62 -4.18
N SER A 30 8.00 -16.95 -2.94
CA SER A 30 7.08 -16.96 -1.80
C SER A 30 6.68 -15.53 -1.39
N MET A 31 5.49 -15.39 -0.80
CA MET A 31 4.99 -14.11 -0.32
C MET A 31 5.08 -14.08 1.21
N ARG A 32 5.85 -13.15 1.77
CA ARG A 32 6.02 -12.96 3.22
C ARG A 32 5.27 -11.73 3.70
N ARG A 33 4.38 -11.89 4.68
CA ARG A 33 3.71 -10.77 5.35
C ARG A 33 4.65 -10.05 6.32
N MET A 34 4.58 -8.73 6.36
CA MET A 34 5.41 -7.93 7.27
C MET A 34 4.96 -7.99 8.73
N ASP A 35 3.70 -8.30 9.00
CA ASP A 35 3.15 -8.43 10.34
C ASP A 35 3.26 -9.84 10.93
N THR A 36 3.97 -10.76 10.26
CA THR A 36 4.15 -12.14 10.74
C THR A 36 4.87 -12.19 12.09
N THR A 37 5.76 -11.22 12.36
CA THR A 37 6.45 -11.09 13.65
C THR A 37 6.53 -9.61 14.06
N PRO A 38 6.59 -9.31 15.37
CA PRO A 38 6.78 -7.93 15.85
C PRO A 38 8.04 -7.26 15.27
N GLU A 39 9.14 -8.00 15.13
CA GLU A 39 10.40 -7.48 14.60
C GLU A 39 10.28 -7.05 13.12
N LEU A 40 9.64 -7.87 12.28
CA LEU A 40 9.41 -7.50 10.87
C LEU A 40 8.45 -6.31 10.76
N ARG A 41 7.44 -6.25 11.63
CA ARG A 41 6.51 -5.13 11.69
C ARG A 41 7.22 -3.84 12.05
N GLU A 42 8.08 -3.86 13.07
CA GLU A 42 8.90 -2.71 13.49
C GLU A 42 9.84 -2.24 12.37
N LYS A 43 10.50 -3.17 11.67
CA LYS A 43 11.33 -2.84 10.49
C LYS A 43 10.53 -2.17 9.38
N CYS A 44 9.31 -2.64 9.12
CA CYS A 44 8.41 -1.98 8.18
C CYS A 44 8.06 -0.57 8.65
N VAL A 45 7.63 -0.42 9.92
CA VAL A 45 7.28 0.90 10.47
C VAL A 45 8.46 1.87 10.38
N GLN A 46 9.68 1.43 10.69
CA GLN A 46 10.89 2.26 10.57
C GLN A 46 11.20 2.68 9.12
N ALA A 47 11.01 1.77 8.16
CA ALA A 47 11.18 2.09 6.73
C ALA A 47 10.12 3.09 6.24
N MET A 48 8.88 2.93 6.70
CA MET A 48 7.78 3.84 6.36
C MET A 48 7.89 5.19 7.08
N ASP A 49 8.39 5.21 8.31
CA ASP A 49 8.72 6.44 9.04
C ASP A 49 9.79 7.23 8.28
N SER A 50 10.85 6.55 7.83
CA SER A 50 11.89 7.15 6.97
C SER A 50 11.33 7.71 5.65
N PHE A 51 10.34 7.03 5.05
CA PHE A 51 9.63 7.52 3.86
C PHE A 51 8.75 8.75 4.18
N SER A 52 8.04 8.73 5.30
CA SER A 52 7.21 9.85 5.78
C SER A 52 8.01 11.06 6.24
N GLY A 53 9.26 10.84 6.69
CA GLY A 53 10.19 11.89 7.10
C GLY A 53 10.81 12.64 5.90
N GLN A 54 10.87 12.00 4.72
CA GLN A 54 11.28 12.65 3.47
C GLN A 54 10.10 13.30 2.74
N ASN A 55 8.89 12.79 2.93
CA ASN A 55 7.67 13.31 2.33
C ASN A 55 6.69 13.62 3.47
N GLN A 56 6.86 14.80 4.08
CA GLN A 56 6.08 15.34 5.22
C GLN A 56 4.72 14.63 5.39
N GLY A 57 4.68 13.70 6.36
CA GLY A 57 3.43 13.17 6.87
C GLY A 57 2.51 14.32 7.30
N GLY A 58 1.32 14.37 6.69
CA GLY A 58 0.35 15.44 6.86
C GLY A 58 0.51 16.52 5.80
N SER A 59 0.09 16.24 4.56
CA SER A 59 0.11 17.20 3.44
C SER A 59 -0.86 18.39 3.62
N GLY A 60 -1.42 18.60 4.82
CA GLY A 60 -2.49 19.58 5.06
C GLY A 60 -3.77 19.28 4.30
N VAL A 61 -3.88 18.08 3.73
CA VAL A 61 -4.99 17.62 2.90
C VAL A 61 -6.13 17.16 3.79
N THR A 62 -7.33 17.73 3.58
CA THR A 62 -8.52 17.30 4.32
C THR A 62 -8.98 15.91 3.86
N GLU A 63 -9.77 15.22 4.67
CA GLU A 63 -10.31 13.92 4.29
C GLU A 63 -11.11 13.98 2.98
N GLU A 64 -11.88 15.05 2.77
CA GLU A 64 -12.65 15.27 1.54
C GLU A 64 -11.75 15.42 0.32
N GLN A 65 -10.66 16.20 0.44
CA GLN A 65 -9.67 16.34 -0.62
C GLN A 65 -8.96 15.01 -0.90
N ALA A 66 -8.58 14.27 0.13
CA ALA A 66 -7.96 12.96 -0.03
C ALA A 66 -8.93 11.96 -0.71
N ARG A 67 -10.22 11.96 -0.34
CA ARG A 67 -11.24 11.12 -0.99
C ARG A 67 -11.45 11.48 -2.45
N SER A 68 -11.39 12.78 -2.78
CA SER A 68 -11.42 13.23 -4.17
C SER A 68 -10.16 12.86 -4.94
N MET A 69 -8.99 12.81 -4.29
CA MET A 69 -7.74 12.38 -4.92
C MET A 69 -7.72 10.87 -5.18
N PHE A 70 -8.29 10.08 -4.28
CA PHE A 70 -8.31 8.62 -4.31
C PHE A 70 -9.68 8.08 -4.71
N ASP A 71 -10.30 8.68 -5.74
CA ASP A 71 -11.60 8.25 -6.26
C ASP A 71 -11.49 6.82 -6.82
N PRO A 72 -12.25 5.85 -6.28
CA PRO A 72 -12.25 4.48 -6.77
C PRO A 72 -12.55 4.32 -8.26
N ALA A 73 -13.32 5.24 -8.86
CA ALA A 73 -13.66 5.22 -10.28
C ALA A 73 -12.45 5.47 -11.19
N THR A 74 -11.35 5.99 -10.63
CA THR A 74 -10.12 6.31 -11.38
C THR A 74 -9.07 5.20 -11.31
N TYR A 75 -9.31 4.13 -10.56
CA TYR A 75 -8.39 3.01 -10.44
C TYR A 75 -8.53 2.03 -11.58
N GLU A 76 -7.38 1.55 -12.06
CA GLU A 76 -7.30 0.45 -13.00
C GLU A 76 -6.34 -0.61 -12.45
N LEU A 77 -6.72 -1.87 -12.65
CA LEU A 77 -5.89 -3.03 -12.32
C LEU A 77 -5.38 -3.66 -13.60
N LYS A 78 -4.06 -3.82 -13.70
CA LYS A 78 -3.42 -4.55 -14.78
C LYS A 78 -2.80 -5.83 -14.24
N ASP A 79 -3.22 -6.98 -14.75
CA ASP A 79 -2.63 -8.27 -14.37
C ASP A 79 -1.18 -8.36 -14.87
N ASN A 80 -0.26 -8.72 -13.96
CA ASN A 80 1.15 -8.91 -14.28
C ASN A 80 1.46 -10.36 -14.71
N GLY A 81 0.51 -11.30 -14.59
CA GLY A 81 0.69 -12.70 -14.94
C GLY A 81 1.47 -13.53 -13.90
N ASP A 82 1.82 -12.94 -12.76
CA ASP A 82 2.57 -13.57 -11.67
C ASP A 82 1.77 -13.69 -10.36
N GLY A 83 0.46 -13.47 -10.45
CA GLY A 83 -0.46 -13.45 -9.31
C GLY A 83 -0.61 -12.07 -8.65
N THR A 84 0.11 -11.05 -9.14
CA THR A 84 -0.05 -9.66 -8.71
C THR A 84 -0.69 -8.80 -9.80
N PHE A 85 -1.28 -7.68 -9.40
CA PHE A 85 -1.89 -6.69 -10.29
C PHE A 85 -1.24 -5.33 -10.07
N ALA A 86 -0.72 -4.70 -11.12
CA ALA A 86 -0.32 -3.30 -11.04
C ALA A 86 -1.55 -2.41 -10.85
N LEU A 87 -1.50 -1.53 -9.85
CA LEU A 87 -2.55 -0.54 -9.61
C LEU A 87 -2.12 0.81 -10.16
N THR A 88 -2.93 1.33 -11.08
CA THR A 88 -2.79 2.69 -11.59
C THR A 88 -3.98 3.54 -11.17
N MET A 89 -3.73 4.84 -10.99
CA MET A 89 -4.73 5.85 -10.69
C MET A 89 -4.62 6.95 -11.74
N ALA A 90 -5.69 7.19 -12.49
CA ALA A 90 -5.66 8.12 -13.63
C ALA A 90 -4.47 7.88 -14.58
N GLY A 91 -4.13 6.60 -14.82
CA GLY A 91 -3.01 6.19 -15.67
C GLY A 91 -1.61 6.31 -15.05
N GLN A 92 -1.47 6.70 -13.78
CA GLN A 92 -0.20 6.78 -13.07
C GLN A 92 -0.03 5.59 -12.09
N PRO A 93 1.13 4.91 -12.06
CA PRO A 93 1.38 3.83 -11.10
C PRO A 93 1.53 4.38 -9.68
N LEU A 94 0.93 3.69 -8.70
CA LEU A 94 1.02 4.09 -7.29
C LEU A 94 2.27 3.55 -6.57
N GLY A 95 3.16 2.86 -7.28
CA GLY A 95 4.43 2.35 -6.73
C GLY A 95 4.32 1.01 -5.98
N PHE A 96 3.14 0.37 -6.00
CA PHE A 96 2.92 -0.95 -5.44
C PHE A 96 1.98 -1.78 -6.31
N ASN A 97 2.11 -3.09 -6.21
CA ASN A 97 1.19 -4.05 -6.81
C ASN A 97 0.17 -4.53 -5.78
N ILE A 98 -0.95 -5.06 -6.25
CA ILE A 98 -1.98 -5.68 -5.43
C ILE A 98 -1.89 -7.19 -5.57
N LEU A 99 -1.81 -7.88 -4.44
CA LEU A 99 -1.94 -9.32 -4.37
C LEU A 99 -3.37 -9.67 -3.94
N LYS A 100 -4.09 -10.40 -4.79
CA LYS A 100 -5.37 -11.01 -4.42
C LYS A 100 -5.11 -12.32 -3.68
N ILE A 101 -5.58 -12.43 -2.45
CA ILE A 101 -5.47 -13.65 -1.66
C ILE A 101 -6.72 -14.52 -1.90
N LYS A 102 -6.56 -15.84 -1.78
CA LYS A 102 -7.61 -16.83 -2.03
C LYS A 102 -8.86 -16.67 -1.17
N ASP A 103 -8.74 -16.05 0.00
CA ASP A 103 -9.86 -15.75 0.91
C ASP A 103 -10.68 -14.51 0.50
N GLY A 104 -10.33 -13.88 -0.62
CA GLY A 104 -10.95 -12.64 -1.10
C GLY A 104 -10.32 -11.37 -0.53
N GLY A 105 -9.34 -11.48 0.36
CA GLY A 105 -8.55 -10.36 0.85
C GLY A 105 -7.60 -9.80 -0.21
N VAL A 106 -7.24 -8.52 -0.05
CA VAL A 106 -6.20 -7.85 -0.84
C VAL A 106 -5.01 -7.48 0.03
N ARG A 107 -3.81 -7.53 -0.54
CA ARG A 107 -2.56 -7.10 0.09
C ARG A 107 -1.76 -6.21 -0.86
N LEU A 108 -0.95 -5.35 -0.27
CA LEU A 108 0.00 -4.53 -1.01
C LEU A 108 1.29 -5.33 -1.18
N ALA A 109 1.65 -5.63 -2.42
CA ALA A 109 2.93 -6.21 -2.78
C ALA A 109 3.85 -5.08 -3.20
N VAL A 110 4.95 -4.88 -2.49
CA VAL A 110 5.96 -3.89 -2.87
C VAL A 110 6.52 -4.31 -4.24
N ALA A 111 6.42 -3.41 -5.22
CA ALA A 111 7.02 -3.64 -6.54
C ALA A 111 8.54 -3.58 -6.36
N GLN A 112 9.23 -4.68 -6.70
CA GLN A 112 10.70 -4.72 -6.79
C GLN A 112 11.17 -4.18 -8.13
#